data_AF-A0A7Y2AAJ1-F1
#
_entry.id   AF-A0A7Y2AAJ1-F1
#
_cell.length_a   1.000
_cell.length_b   1.000
_cell.length_c   1.000
_cell.angle_alpha   90.00
_cell.angle_beta   90.00
_cell.angle_gamma   90.00
#
_symmetry.space_group_name_H-M   'P 1'
#
loop_
_entity.id
_entity.type
_entity.pdbx_description
1 polymer ?
#
loop_
_entity_poly.entity_id
_entity_poly.type
_entity_poly.pdbx_seq_one_letter_code
_entity_poly.pdbx_strand_id
1 'polypeptide(L)'
;MKKYPDKVLIAWGEAMRDNQEIAKWLSANGYLELVTFILSLKGSKKADEWLFSNGHPEMVALVDFINGKQGAGVWLDKHGFDALKKMSEAALGEKGAMQWLAAHGFRSLMIVAQKLELTIEEVDFDTNDVHKSPFRW
;
A
#
# COMPACT_ATOMS: atom_id res chain seq x y z
N MET A 1 6.25 2.55 -14.28
CA MET A 1 5.73 3.08 -13.00
C MET A 1 5.58 4.61 -13.08
N LYS A 2 4.41 5.14 -12.74
CA LYS A 2 4.19 6.59 -12.55
C LYS A 2 5.12 7.08 -11.44
N LYS A 3 5.95 8.10 -11.73
CA LYS A 3 6.82 8.71 -10.73
C LYS A 3 6.02 9.75 -9.95
N TYR A 4 5.89 9.55 -8.65
CA TYR A 4 5.27 10.52 -7.76
C TYR A 4 6.34 11.46 -7.17
N PRO A 5 6.02 12.76 -6.98
CA PRO A 5 6.86 13.64 -6.19
C PRO A 5 7.02 13.14 -4.75
N ASP A 6 8.18 13.40 -4.13
CA ASP A 6 8.45 12.97 -2.75
C ASP A 6 7.40 13.44 -1.74
N LYS A 7 6.93 14.69 -1.88
CA LYS A 7 5.87 15.25 -1.02
C LYS A 7 4.55 14.48 -1.14
N VAL A 8 4.25 13.95 -2.34
CA VAL A 8 3.04 13.16 -2.59
C VAL A 8 3.18 11.77 -1.96
N LEU A 9 4.36 11.16 -2.04
CA LEU A 9 4.64 9.88 -1.36
C LEU A 9 4.56 10.03 0.16
N ILE A 10 5.11 11.11 0.72
CA ILE A 10 5.01 11.40 2.15
C ILE A 10 3.53 11.61 2.54
N ALA A 11 2.78 12.40 1.77
CA ALA A 11 1.35 12.60 1.97
C ALA A 11 0.57 11.28 1.92
N TRP A 12 0.92 10.38 1.00
CA TRP A 12 0.31 9.05 0.92
C TRP A 12 0.56 8.23 2.19
N GLY A 13 1.79 8.22 2.72
CA GLY A 13 2.10 7.59 4.00
C GLY A 13 1.33 8.20 5.18
N GLU A 14 1.10 9.51 5.20
CA GLU A 14 0.26 10.15 6.22
C GLU A 14 -1.23 9.80 6.06
N ALA A 15 -1.73 9.70 4.83
CA ALA A 15 -3.11 9.28 4.57
C ALA A 15 -3.39 7.83 5.01
N MET A 16 -2.39 6.94 4.94
CA MET A 16 -2.51 5.56 5.46
C MET A 16 -2.78 5.50 6.97
N ARG A 17 -2.37 6.54 7.71
CA ARG A 17 -2.58 6.68 9.16
C ARG A 17 -3.81 7.52 9.49
N ASP A 18 -4.87 7.35 8.70
CA ASP A 18 -6.18 8.00 8.84
C ASP A 18 -6.18 9.54 8.88
N ASN A 19 -5.18 10.18 8.27
CA ASN A 19 -5.20 11.62 8.05
C ASN A 19 -6.18 12.00 6.92
N GLN A 20 -7.44 12.23 7.30
CA GLN A 20 -8.52 12.55 6.36
C GLN A 20 -8.30 13.83 5.57
N GLU A 21 -7.62 14.83 6.12
CA GLU A 21 -7.33 16.08 5.42
C GLU A 21 -6.35 15.83 4.27
N ILE A 22 -5.29 15.06 4.53
CA ILE A 22 -4.32 14.67 3.50
C ILE A 22 -4.98 13.75 2.45
N ALA A 23 -5.84 12.82 2.85
CA ALA A 23 -6.58 11.98 1.91
C ALA A 23 -7.48 12.80 0.98
N LYS A 24 -8.20 13.79 1.52
CA LYS A 24 -8.99 14.75 0.72
C LYS A 24 -8.10 15.55 -0.21
N TRP A 25 -6.95 16.02 0.27
CA TRP A 25 -6.00 16.76 -0.54
C TRP A 25 -5.46 15.92 -1.71
N LEU A 26 -5.05 14.67 -1.47
CA LEU A 26 -4.59 13.75 -2.52
C LEU A 26 -5.67 13.53 -3.58
N SER A 27 -6.92 13.32 -3.15
CA SER A 27 -8.05 13.12 -4.05
C SER A 27 -8.32 14.34 -4.92
N ALA A 28 -8.29 15.55 -4.33
CA ALA A 28 -8.51 16.81 -5.04
C ALA A 28 -7.38 17.17 -6.02
N ASN A 29 -6.17 16.63 -5.83
CA ASN A 29 -4.98 16.94 -6.62
C ASN A 29 -4.61 15.84 -7.64
N GLY A 30 -5.52 14.92 -7.95
CA GLY A 30 -5.31 13.91 -9.00
C GLY A 30 -4.47 12.71 -8.57
N TYR A 31 -4.44 12.42 -7.27
CA TYR A 31 -3.80 11.25 -6.66
C TYR A 31 -4.83 10.32 -6.01
N LEU A 32 -6.01 10.19 -6.63
CA LEU A 32 -7.11 9.39 -6.12
C LEU A 32 -6.71 7.91 -5.98
N GLU A 33 -5.87 7.40 -6.88
CA GLU A 33 -5.33 6.04 -6.83
C GLU A 33 -4.58 5.73 -5.53
N LEU A 34 -3.90 6.72 -4.93
CA LEU A 34 -3.18 6.54 -3.68
C LEU A 34 -4.14 6.41 -2.49
N VAL A 35 -5.28 7.12 -2.54
CA VAL A 35 -6.34 7.02 -1.54
C VAL A 35 -7.13 5.72 -1.72
N THR A 36 -7.43 5.35 -2.96
CA THR A 36 -8.12 4.11 -3.29
C THR A 36 -7.29 2.88 -2.90
N PHE A 37 -5.96 2.94 -3.05
CA PHE A 37 -5.05 1.91 -2.52
C PHE A 37 -5.26 1.66 -1.02
N ILE A 38 -5.43 2.72 -0.21
CA ILE A 38 -5.65 2.55 1.24
C ILE A 38 -6.97 1.82 1.51
N LEU A 39 -8.02 2.11 0.74
CA LEU A 39 -9.30 1.41 0.85
C LEU A 39 -9.19 -0.06 0.41
N SER A 40 -8.44 -0.32 -0.65
CA SER A 40 -8.11 -1.68 -1.13
C SER A 40 -7.34 -2.47 -0.08
N LEU A 41 -6.33 -1.85 0.55
CA LEU A 41 -5.58 -2.43 1.66
C LEU A 41 -6.47 -2.80 2.85
N LYS A 42 -7.50 -1.98 3.15
CA LYS A 42 -8.54 -2.26 4.16
C LYS A 42 -9.62 -3.25 3.69
N GLY A 43 -9.42 -3.94 2.56
CA GLY A 43 -10.30 -5.02 2.08
C GLY A 43 -11.47 -4.60 1.18
N SER A 44 -11.47 -3.38 0.64
CA SER A 44 -12.55 -2.91 -0.25
C SER A 44 -12.44 -3.48 -1.66
N LYS A 45 -13.27 -4.47 -2.01
CA LYS A 45 -13.35 -5.02 -3.37
C LYS A 45 -13.68 -3.96 -4.44
N LYS A 46 -14.52 -2.97 -4.09
CA LYS A 46 -14.84 -1.85 -5.00
C LYS A 46 -13.60 -1.00 -5.30
N ALA A 47 -12.68 -0.88 -4.34
CA ALA A 47 -11.42 -0.17 -4.55
C ALA A 47 -10.51 -0.96 -5.52
N ASP A 48 -10.43 -2.29 -5.38
CA ASP A 48 -9.69 -3.15 -6.32
C ASP A 48 -10.23 -3.01 -7.75
N GLU A 49 -11.56 -3.12 -7.91
CA GLU A 49 -12.24 -2.97 -9.20
C GLU A 49 -11.99 -1.58 -9.81
N TRP A 50 -12.03 -0.53 -8.97
CA TRP A 50 -11.76 0.82 -9.42
C TRP A 50 -10.31 1.00 -9.87
N LEU A 51 -9.33 0.53 -9.08
CA LEU A 51 -7.92 0.60 -9.43
C LEU A 51 -7.63 -0.11 -10.75
N PHE A 52 -8.17 -1.33 -10.91
CA PHE A 52 -8.00 -2.10 -12.14
C PHE A 52 -8.62 -1.40 -13.35
N SER A 53 -9.87 -0.92 -13.22
CA SER A 53 -10.60 -0.27 -14.32
C SER A 53 -10.02 1.10 -14.71
N ASN A 54 -9.33 1.77 -13.80
CA ASN A 54 -8.70 3.08 -14.03
C ASN A 54 -7.21 2.97 -14.40
N GLY A 55 -6.70 1.77 -14.68
CA GLY A 55 -5.33 1.60 -15.16
C GLY A 55 -4.26 1.67 -14.07
N HIS A 56 -4.61 1.28 -12.85
CA HIS A 56 -3.69 1.12 -11.70
C HIS A 56 -3.55 -0.34 -11.24
N PRO A 57 -3.32 -1.32 -12.15
CA PRO A 57 -3.19 -2.73 -11.76
C PRO A 57 -2.00 -2.98 -10.84
N GLU A 58 -0.97 -2.12 -10.85
CA GLU A 58 0.17 -2.20 -9.94
C GLU A 58 -0.22 -2.01 -8.48
N MET A 59 -1.24 -1.18 -8.21
CA MET A 59 -1.73 -0.96 -6.84
C MET A 59 -2.47 -2.19 -6.32
N VAL A 60 -3.26 -2.84 -7.18
CA VAL A 60 -3.93 -4.11 -6.86
C VAL A 60 -2.89 -5.20 -6.63
N ALA A 61 -1.90 -5.32 -7.52
CA ALA A 61 -0.81 -6.30 -7.35
C ALA A 61 -0.02 -6.06 -6.07
N LEU A 62 0.14 -4.81 -5.63
CA LEU A 62 0.79 -4.47 -4.38
C LEU A 62 -0.01 -4.93 -3.16
N VAL A 63 -1.33 -4.66 -3.13
CA VAL A 63 -2.23 -5.15 -2.07
C VAL A 63 -2.30 -6.68 -2.07
N ASP A 64 -2.36 -7.30 -3.25
CA ASP A 64 -2.34 -8.75 -3.40
C ASP A 64 -1.03 -9.37 -2.88
N PHE A 65 0.10 -8.71 -3.12
CA PHE A 65 1.39 -9.14 -2.61
C PHE A 65 1.45 -9.04 -1.08
N ILE A 66 0.96 -7.94 -0.50
CA ILE A 66 0.85 -7.75 0.96
C ILE A 66 -0.03 -8.83 1.59
N ASN A 67 -1.15 -9.16 0.95
CA ASN A 67 -2.07 -10.21 1.37
C ASN A 67 -1.58 -11.65 1.08
N GLY A 68 -0.33 -11.82 0.61
CA GLY A 68 0.27 -13.13 0.36
C GLY A 68 -0.30 -13.89 -0.85
N LYS A 69 -0.99 -13.22 -1.79
CA LYS A 69 -1.47 -13.88 -3.00
C LYS A 69 -0.31 -14.32 -3.88
N GLN A 70 -0.28 -15.62 -4.19
CA GLN A 70 0.76 -16.22 -5.01
C GLN A 70 0.82 -15.56 -6.39
N GLY A 71 2.04 -15.26 -6.86
CA GLY A 71 2.28 -14.69 -8.18
C GLY A 71 2.18 -13.16 -8.26
N ALA A 72 1.63 -12.47 -7.26
CA ALA A 72 1.56 -11.00 -7.26
C ALA A 72 2.96 -10.35 -7.27
N GLY A 73 3.88 -10.87 -6.43
CA GLY A 73 5.28 -10.43 -6.44
C GLY A 73 5.98 -10.68 -7.77
N VAL A 74 5.74 -11.84 -8.40
CA VAL A 74 6.28 -12.18 -9.73
C VAL A 74 5.72 -11.24 -10.80
N TRP A 75 4.44 -10.85 -10.69
CA TRP A 75 3.83 -9.89 -11.59
C TRP A 75 4.49 -8.52 -11.46
N LEU A 76 4.74 -8.05 -10.23
CA LEU A 76 5.42 -6.78 -9.96
C LEU A 76 6.83 -6.76 -10.57
N ASP A 77 7.60 -7.84 -10.40
CA ASP A 77 8.94 -7.99 -11.00
C ASP A 77 8.87 -7.92 -12.54
N LYS A 78 7.96 -8.67 -13.15
CA LYS A 78 7.82 -8.74 -14.61
C LYS A 78 7.46 -7.39 -15.25
N HIS A 79 6.82 -6.50 -14.50
CA HIS A 79 6.39 -5.20 -15.00
C HIS A 79 7.27 -4.04 -14.49
N GLY A 80 8.39 -4.33 -13.83
CA GLY A 80 9.38 -3.32 -13.41
C GLY A 80 8.90 -2.44 -12.26
N PHE A 81 8.15 -3.02 -11.32
CA PHE A 81 7.68 -2.34 -10.10
C PHE A 81 8.56 -2.65 -8.88
N ASP A 82 9.86 -2.83 -9.08
CA ASP A 82 10.82 -3.25 -8.04
C ASP A 82 10.78 -2.37 -6.80
N ALA A 83 10.72 -1.04 -6.98
CA ALA A 83 10.69 -0.10 -5.86
C ALA A 83 9.41 -0.21 -5.02
N LEU A 84 8.25 -0.46 -5.66
CA LEU A 84 6.99 -0.70 -4.95
C LEU A 84 7.03 -2.04 -4.21
N LYS A 85 7.50 -3.10 -4.87
CA LYS A 85 7.66 -4.40 -4.24
C LYS A 85 8.61 -4.34 -3.04
N LYS A 86 9.78 -3.69 -3.18
CA LYS A 86 10.75 -3.49 -2.11
C LYS A 86 10.21 -2.65 -0.95
N MET A 87 9.34 -1.68 -1.23
CA MET A 87 8.60 -0.95 -0.20
C MET A 87 7.67 -1.88 0.58
N SER A 88 6.89 -2.74 -0.09
CA SER A 88 6.02 -3.69 0.60
C SER A 88 6.80 -4.76 1.35
N GLU A 89 7.89 -5.28 0.79
CA GLU A 89 8.80 -6.19 1.49
C GLU A 89 9.36 -5.53 2.77
N ALA A 90 9.75 -4.25 2.71
CA ALA A 90 10.19 -3.50 3.88
C ALA A 90 9.08 -3.38 4.94
N ALA A 91 7.84 -3.12 4.52
CA ALA A 91 6.69 -3.05 5.41
C ALA A 91 6.32 -4.42 6.03
N LEU A 92 6.65 -5.52 5.36
CA LEU A 92 6.47 -6.90 5.84
C LEU A 92 7.66 -7.40 6.69
N GLY A 93 8.65 -6.55 6.98
CA GLY A 93 9.80 -6.89 7.79
C GLY A 93 10.91 -7.69 7.07
N GLU A 94 10.89 -7.74 5.73
CA GLU A 94 11.92 -8.47 4.98
C GLU A 94 13.31 -7.86 5.17
N LYS A 95 14.25 -8.73 5.53
CA LYS A 95 15.63 -8.32 5.86
C LYS A 95 16.30 -7.72 4.63
N GLY A 96 16.79 -6.49 4.78
CA GLY A 96 17.54 -5.79 3.74
C GLY A 96 16.69 -5.03 2.72
N ALA A 97 15.36 -5.12 2.75
CA ALA A 97 14.50 -4.33 1.86
C ALA A 97 14.65 -2.82 2.12
N MET A 98 14.66 -2.40 3.40
CA MET A 98 14.96 -1.01 3.78
C MET A 98 16.36 -0.54 3.34
N GLN A 99 17.36 -1.42 3.44
CA GLN A 99 18.74 -1.12 3.01
C GLN A 99 18.81 -0.97 1.49
N TRP A 100 18.09 -1.81 0.75
CA TRP A 100 17.97 -1.73 -0.69
C TRP A 100 17.35 -0.39 -1.11
N LEU A 101 16.24 0.03 -0.48
CA LEU A 101 15.61 1.31 -0.75
C LEU A 101 16.56 2.49 -0.48
N ALA A 102 17.30 2.44 0.63
CA ALA A 102 18.28 3.47 0.97
C ALA A 102 19.40 3.56 -0.07
N ALA A 103 19.96 2.41 -0.49
CA ALA A 103 21.04 2.34 -1.47
C ALA A 103 20.63 2.86 -2.86
N HIS A 104 19.34 2.74 -3.21
CA HIS A 104 18.79 3.21 -4.48
C HIS A 104 18.18 4.63 -4.39
N GLY A 105 18.30 5.30 -3.23
CA GLY A 105 17.83 6.67 -3.04
C GLY A 105 16.32 6.82 -2.85
N PHE A 106 15.59 5.74 -2.58
CA PHE A 106 14.14 5.77 -2.40
C PHE A 106 13.71 6.16 -0.98
N ARG A 107 14.23 7.28 -0.46
CA ARG A 107 13.99 7.73 0.93
C ARG A 107 12.50 7.91 1.24
N SER A 108 11.75 8.48 0.32
CA SER A 108 10.30 8.68 0.50
C SER A 108 9.55 7.35 0.60
N LEU A 109 9.95 6.32 -0.15
CA LEU A 109 9.35 4.99 -0.03
C LEU A 109 9.75 4.27 1.26
N MET A 110 10.90 4.58 1.86
CA MET A 110 11.23 4.10 3.21
C MET A 110 10.29 4.67 4.26
N ILE A 111 9.87 5.94 4.11
CA ILE A 111 8.88 6.56 4.99
C ILE A 111 7.52 5.91 4.79
N VAL A 112 7.11 5.69 3.53
CA VAL A 112 5.84 5.00 3.24
C VAL A 112 5.86 3.57 3.78
N ALA A 113 6.95 2.83 3.65
CA ALA A 113 7.07 1.46 4.17
C ALA A 113 6.79 1.38 5.68
N GLN A 114 7.34 2.29 6.47
CA GLN A 114 7.09 2.34 7.93
C GLN A 114 5.61 2.65 8.25
N LYS A 115 4.97 3.52 7.47
CA LYS A 115 3.55 3.84 7.66
C LYS A 115 2.66 2.69 7.23
N LEU A 116 3.04 2.02 6.15
CA LEU A 116 2.36 0.85 5.61
C LEU A 116 2.42 -0.33 6.57
N GLU A 117 3.58 -0.61 7.19
CA GLU A 117 3.76 -1.62 8.24
C GLU A 117 2.70 -1.45 9.34
N LEU A 118 2.62 -0.26 9.94
CA LEU A 118 1.65 0.04 10.99
C LEU A 118 0.19 -0.10 10.53
N THR A 119 -0.10 0.21 9.26
CA THR A 119 -1.45 0.05 8.70
C THR A 119 -1.78 -1.42 8.43
N ILE A 120 -0.80 -2.24 8.02
CA ILE A 120 -0.99 -3.69 7.87
C ILE A 120 -1.26 -4.31 9.24
N GLU A 121 -0.47 -3.97 10.27
CA GLU A 121 -0.69 -4.44 11.64
C GLU A 121 -2.10 -4.10 12.15
N GLU A 122 -2.58 -2.90 11.86
CA GLU A 122 -3.92 -2.45 12.22
C GLU A 122 -5.01 -3.24 11.48
N VAL A 123 -4.85 -3.49 10.18
CA VAL A 123 -5.78 -4.29 9.38
C VAL A 123 -5.80 -5.75 9.85
N ASP A 124 -4.64 -6.33 10.15
CA ASP A 124 -4.52 -7.70 10.66
C ASP A 124 -5.14 -7.83 12.05
N PHE A 125 -4.93 -6.84 12.92
CA PHE A 125 -5.56 -6.77 14.23
C PHE A 125 -7.09 -6.69 14.10
N ASP A 126 -7.60 -5.78 13.28
CA ASP A 126 -9.03 -5.60 13.07
C ASP A 126 -9.71 -6.82 12.43
N THR A 127 -8.99 -7.53 11.55
CA THR A 127 -9.49 -8.75 10.91
C THR A 127 -9.53 -9.93 11.90
N ASN A 128 -8.58 -10.01 12.83
CA ASN A 128 -8.47 -11.08 13.82
C ASN A 128 -9.14 -10.76 15.17
N ASP A 129 -9.73 -9.57 15.34
CA ASP A 129 -10.41 -9.17 16.57
C ASP A 129 -11.70 -9.98 16.79
N VAL A 130 -11.61 -10.96 17.71
CA VAL A 130 -12.72 -11.82 18.13
C VAL A 130 -13.89 -11.07 18.76
N HIS A 131 -13.68 -9.85 19.27
CA HIS A 131 -14.77 -9.04 19.85
C HIS A 131 -15.62 -8.31 18.79
N LYS A 132 -15.13 -8.22 17.54
CA LYS A 132 -15.92 -7.77 16.38
C LYS A 132 -16.57 -8.94 15.63
N SER A 133 -16.26 -10.19 15.98
CA SER A 133 -16.87 -11.39 15.39
C SER A 133 -18.12 -11.78 16.19
N PRO A 134 -19.35 -11.53 15.71
CA PRO A 134 -20.52 -12.04 16.40
C PRO A 134 -20.48 -13.55 16.25
N PHE A 135 -20.39 -14.28 17.38
CA PHE A 135 -20.53 -15.73 17.45
C PHE A 135 -21.56 -16.22 16.44
N ARG A 136 -21.10 -16.93 15.40
CA ARG A 136 -21.95 -17.58 14.40
C ARG A 136 -22.16 -19.02 14.87
N TRP A 137 -23.34 -19.32 15.39
CA TRP A 137 -23.89 -20.67 15.47
C TRP A 137 -24.56 -21.04 14.15
#